data_AF-A0A7G7MIS3-F1
#
_entry.id   AF-A0A7G7MIS3-F1
#
_cell.length_a   1.000
_cell.length_b   1.000
_cell.length_c   1.000
_cell.angle_alpha   90.00
_cell.angle_beta   90.00
_cell.angle_gamma   90.00
#
_symmetry.space_group_name_H-M   'P 1'
#
loop_
_entity.id
_entity.type
_entity.pdbx_description
1 polymer ?
#
loop_
_entity_poly.entity_id
_entity_poly.type
_entity_poly.pdbx_seq_one_letter_code
_entity_poly.pdbx_strand_id
1 'polypeptide(L)'
;MATVTMVVVERSGPAIRAALAEHAPGDEARFIAELREALVRAGEDLDLAGPQAVLARWHALATMAANPLSADEQVQLARARAGDLTGL
;
A
#
# COMPACT_ATOMS: atom_id res chain seq x y z
N MET A 1 5.11 11.18 -24.91
CA MET A 1 4.77 10.25 -23.82
C MET A 1 5.11 10.95 -22.51
N ALA A 2 4.16 11.12 -21.61
CA ALA A 2 4.45 11.65 -20.29
C ALA A 2 5.25 10.59 -19.51
N THR A 3 6.40 10.96 -18.96
CA THR A 3 7.16 10.08 -18.08
C THR A 3 6.35 9.92 -16.78
N VAL A 4 5.83 8.72 -16.52
CA VAL A 4 5.23 8.39 -15.23
C VAL A 4 6.36 8.11 -14.26
N THR A 5 6.60 9.03 -13.33
CA THR A 5 7.54 8.81 -12.24
C THR A 5 6.83 7.99 -11.15
N MET A 6 7.21 6.72 -11.00
CA MET A 6 6.71 5.90 -9.89
C MET A 6 7.45 6.20 -8.59
N VAL A 7 6.70 6.36 -7.51
CA VAL A 7 7.22 6.44 -6.15
C VAL A 7 7.46 5.02 -5.65
N VAL A 8 8.74 4.67 -5.44
CA VAL A 8 9.13 3.39 -4.85
C VAL A 8 9.08 3.52 -3.32
N VAL A 9 8.18 2.75 -2.71
CA VAL A 9 8.10 2.62 -1.25
C VAL A 9 8.89 1.37 -0.85
N GLU A 10 9.86 1.50 0.06
CA GLU A 10 10.52 0.33 0.62
C GLU A 10 9.57 -0.46 1.53
N ARG A 11 9.70 -1.79 1.57
CA ARG A 11 8.95 -2.63 2.51
C ARG A 11 9.56 -2.58 3.92
N SER A 12 9.62 -1.39 4.49
CA SER A 12 10.12 -1.13 5.84
C SER A 12 9.10 -0.31 6.62
N GLY A 13 9.05 -0.50 7.94
CA GLY A 13 8.10 0.22 8.79
C GLY A 13 8.16 1.75 8.63
N PRO A 14 9.36 2.37 8.68
CA PRO A 14 9.50 3.81 8.48
C PRO A 14 9.08 4.31 7.09
N ALA A 15 9.43 3.59 6.01
CA ALA A 15 9.09 4.00 4.65
C ALA A 15 7.59 3.90 4.39
N ILE A 16 6.95 2.81 4.84
CA ILE A 16 5.50 2.64 4.77
C ILE A 16 4.81 3.75 5.55
N ARG A 17 5.26 4.05 6.78
CA ARG A 17 4.69 5.14 7.58
C ARG A 17 4.79 6.49 6.87
N ALA A 18 5.95 6.81 6.30
CA ALA A 18 6.17 8.07 5.58
C ALA A 18 5.24 8.20 4.37
N ALA A 19 5.13 7.14 3.56
CA ALA A 19 4.23 7.12 2.41
C ALA A 19 2.75 7.24 2.81
N LEU A 20 2.33 6.60 3.90
CA LEU A 20 0.97 6.76 4.43
C LEU A 20 0.73 8.17 4.96
N ALA A 21 1.65 8.76 5.71
CA ALA A 21 1.50 10.13 6.20
C ALA A 21 1.33 11.14 5.05
N GLU A 22 2.02 10.92 3.93
CA GLU A 22 1.97 11.81 2.76
C GLU A 22 0.72 11.58 1.90
N HIS A 23 0.40 10.32 1.59
CA HIS A 23 -0.60 10.00 0.56
C HIS A 23 -1.91 9.42 1.09
N ALA A 24 -1.95 8.96 2.35
CA ALA A 24 -3.12 8.36 2.99
C ALA A 24 -3.12 8.59 4.52
N PRO A 25 -3.14 9.85 5.01
CA PRO A 25 -2.90 10.15 6.43
C PRO A 25 -3.93 9.52 7.39
N GLY A 26 -5.13 9.19 6.90
CA GLY A 26 -6.15 8.47 7.68
C GLY A 26 -5.76 7.03 8.03
N ASP A 27 -4.79 6.46 7.32
CA ASP A 27 -4.35 5.07 7.47
C ASP A 27 -3.08 4.91 8.33
N GLU A 28 -2.31 5.98 8.54
CA GLU A 28 -1.03 5.91 9.28
C GLU A 28 -1.22 5.34 10.69
N ALA A 29 -2.22 5.83 11.43
CA ALA A 29 -2.49 5.39 12.79
C ALA A 29 -2.87 3.91 12.87
N ARG A 30 -3.62 3.41 11.87
CA ARG A 30 -4.04 2.00 11.80
C ARG A 30 -2.83 1.10 11.52
N PHE A 31 -1.97 1.50 10.59
CA PHE A 31 -0.71 0.79 10.32
C PHE A 31 0.15 0.66 11.58
N ILE A 32 0.36 1.75 12.31
CA ILE A 32 1.20 1.75 13.53
C ILE A 32 0.60 0.84 14.60
N ALA A 33 -0.72 0.89 14.81
CA ALA A 33 -1.39 0.07 15.81
C ALA A 33 -1.23 -1.43 15.52
N GLU A 34 -1.50 -1.84 14.28
CA GLU A 34 -1.40 -3.24 13.88
C GLU A 34 0.05 -3.77 13.90
N LEU A 35 1.02 -2.97 13.44
CA LEU A 35 2.43 -3.37 13.48
C LEU A 35 2.92 -3.53 14.92
N ARG A 36 2.52 -2.63 15.83
CA ARG A 36 2.84 -2.75 17.26
C ARG A 36 2.24 -4.02 17.86
N GLU A 37 0.97 -4.30 17.58
CA GLU A 37 0.29 -5.50 18.08
C GLU A 37 0.96 -6.79 17.56
N ALA A 38 1.35 -6.81 16.28
CA ALA A 38 2.07 -7.94 15.70
C ALA A 38 3.47 -8.12 16.31
N LEU A 39 4.20 -7.01 16.57
CA LEU A 39 5.53 -7.06 17.19
C LEU A 39 5.49 -7.49 18.65
N VAL A 40 4.46 -7.10 19.41
CA VAL A 40 4.26 -7.58 20.78
C VAL A 40 4.13 -9.10 20.80
N ARG A 41 3.24 -9.66 19.97
CA ARG A 41 3.06 -11.12 19.85
C ARG A 41 4.33 -11.83 19.41
N ALA A 42 4.99 -11.31 18.38
CA ALA A 42 6.26 -11.86 17.89
C ALA A 42 7.37 -11.83 18.96
N GLY A 43 7.31 -10.90 19.92
CA GLY A 43 8.24 -10.85 21.04
C GLY A 43 8.00 -11.97 22.07
N GLU A 44 6.80 -12.55 22.12
CA GLU A 44 6.42 -13.62 23.04
C GLU A 44 6.81 -15.00 22.49
N ASP A 45 6.65 -15.23 21.20
CA ASP A 45 6.84 -16.54 20.55
C ASP A 45 8.01 -16.60 19.56
N LEU A 46 8.68 -15.47 19.30
CA LEU A 46 9.75 -15.29 18.31
C LEU A 46 9.31 -15.57 16.86
N ASP A 47 8.00 -15.54 16.56
CA ASP A 47 7.46 -15.70 15.21
C ASP A 47 7.25 -14.34 14.52
N LEU A 48 8.05 -14.10 13.47
CA LEU A 48 7.98 -12.88 12.66
C LEU A 48 6.94 -12.95 11.53
N ALA A 49 6.21 -14.05 11.35
CA ALA A 49 5.21 -14.18 10.29
C ALA A 49 4.14 -13.09 10.36
N GLY A 50 3.66 -12.77 11.58
CA GLY A 50 2.70 -11.71 11.83
C GLY A 50 3.19 -10.32 11.38
N PRO A 51 4.31 -9.81 11.93
CA PRO A 51 4.92 -8.55 11.49
C PRO A 51 5.18 -8.49 9.98
N GLN A 52 5.66 -9.58 9.37
CA GLN A 52 5.92 -9.63 7.93
C GLN A 52 4.63 -9.52 7.10
N ALA A 53 3.55 -10.17 7.54
CA ALA A 53 2.24 -10.07 6.87
C ALA A 53 1.68 -8.64 6.96
N VAL A 54 1.82 -7.97 8.11
CA VAL A 54 1.43 -6.57 8.29
C VAL A 54 2.23 -5.67 7.34
N LEU A 55 3.56 -5.80 7.29
CA LEU A 55 4.41 -5.03 6.38
C LEU A 55 4.06 -5.28 4.91
N ALA A 56 3.82 -6.52 4.51
CA ALA A 56 3.45 -6.85 3.13
C ALA A 56 2.13 -6.20 2.70
N ARG A 57 1.09 -6.29 3.54
CA ARG A 57 -0.22 -5.66 3.29
C ARG A 57 -0.09 -4.15 3.18
N TRP A 58 0.53 -3.52 4.17
CA TRP A 58 0.62 -2.07 4.22
C TRP A 58 1.56 -1.48 3.19
N HIS A 59 2.59 -2.21 2.79
CA HIS A 59 3.42 -1.85 1.65
C HIS A 59 2.60 -1.76 0.37
N ALA A 60 1.75 -2.74 0.08
CA ALA A 60 0.88 -2.69 -1.10
C ALA A 60 -0.08 -1.48 -1.05
N LEU A 61 -0.71 -1.22 0.12
CA LEU A 61 -1.60 -0.07 0.30
C LEU A 61 -0.86 1.27 0.12
N ALA A 62 0.32 1.42 0.73
CA ALA A 62 1.14 2.61 0.60
C ALA A 62 1.62 2.84 -0.84
N THR A 63 2.02 1.77 -1.55
CA THR A 63 2.39 1.85 -2.97
C THR A 63 1.22 2.31 -3.83
N MET A 64 0.01 1.78 -3.62
CA MET A 64 -1.18 2.23 -4.36
C MET A 64 -1.54 3.69 -4.04
N ALA A 65 -1.43 4.11 -2.79
CA ALA A 65 -1.69 5.50 -2.40
C ALA A 65 -0.69 6.48 -3.02
N ALA A 66 0.60 6.11 -3.05
CA ALA A 66 1.67 6.93 -3.62
C ALA A 66 1.68 6.95 -5.16
N ASN A 67 1.00 6.00 -5.81
CA ASN A 67 0.93 5.88 -7.26
C ASN A 67 -0.53 5.76 -7.72
N PRO A 68 -1.34 6.83 -7.57
CA PRO A 68 -2.73 6.80 -7.98
C PRO A 68 -2.85 6.63 -9.50
N LEU A 69 -3.87 5.91 -9.94
CA LEU A 69 -4.18 5.75 -11.36
C LEU A 69 -4.44 7.12 -12.01
N SER A 70 -3.86 7.33 -13.18
CA SER A 70 -4.19 8.46 -14.05
C SER A 70 -5.68 8.46 -14.44
N ALA A 71 -6.17 9.60 -14.90
CA ALA A 71 -7.57 9.72 -15.34
C ALA A 71 -7.89 8.70 -16.45
N ASP A 72 -6.96 8.47 -17.38
CA ASP A 72 -7.14 7.52 -18.48
C ASP A 72 -7.20 6.07 -17.98
N GLU A 73 -6.33 5.70 -17.03
CA GLU A 73 -6.35 4.38 -16.39
C GLU A 73 -7.63 4.15 -15.56
N GLN A 74 -8.14 5.20 -14.91
CA GLN A 74 -9.42 5.14 -14.21
C GLN A 74 -10.59 4.92 -15.18
N VAL A 75 -10.59 5.59 -16.34
CA VAL A 75 -11.59 5.40 -17.39
C VAL A 75 -11.51 3.99 -17.96
N GLN A 76 -10.31 3.47 -18.21
CA GLN A 76 -10.11 2.11 -18.68
C GLN A 76 -10.62 1.09 -17.66
N LEU A 77 -10.32 1.29 -16.36
CA LEU A 77 -10.82 0.45 -15.28
C LEU A 77 -12.35 0.49 -15.18
N ALA A 78 -12.97 1.65 -15.38
CA ALA A 78 -14.42 1.78 -15.37
C ALA A 78 -15.09 1.02 -16.53
N ARG A 79 -14.50 1.07 -17.74
CA ARG A 79 -14.97 0.30 -18.91
C ARG A 79 -14.85 -1.20 -18.68
N ALA A 80 -13.70 -1.66 -18.18
CA ALA A 80 -13.48 -3.06 -17.84
C ALA A 80 -14.50 -3.56 -16.80
N ARG A 81 -14.79 -2.76 -15.77
CA ARG A 81 -15.86 -3.07 -14.79
C ARG A 81 -17.26 -3.11 -15.39
N ALA A 82 -17.51 -2.36 -16.46
CA ALA A 82 -18.75 -2.40 -17.22
C ALA A 82 -18.83 -3.55 -18.24
N GLY A 83 -17.80 -4.40 -18.32
CA GLY A 83 -17.73 -5.54 -19.23
C GLY A 83 -17.19 -5.22 -20.63
N ASP A 84 -16.74 -3.99 -20.86
CA ASP A 84 -16.03 -3.62 -22.09
C ASP A 84 -14.53 -3.91 -21.92
N LEU A 85 -14.09 -5.00 -22.54
CA LEU A 85 -12.70 -5.46 -22.51
C LEU A 85 -11.88 -5.03 -23.73
N THR A 86 -12.43 -4.12 -24.55
CA THR A 86 -11.75 -3.67 -25.77
C THR A 86 -10.49 -2.87 -25.40
N GLY A 87 -9.32 -3.36 -25.82
CA GLY A 87 -8.02 -2.69 -25.56
C GLY A 87 -7.34 -3.04 -24.24
N LEU A 88 -7.69 -4.17 -23.61
CA LEU A 88 -6.90 -4.83 -22.56
C LEU A 88 -5.78 -5.71 -23.14
#